data_AF-A0A2G1QMG5-F1
#
_entry.id   AF-A0A2G1QMG5-F1
#
_cell.length_a   1.000
_cell.length_b   1.000
_cell.length_c   1.000
_cell.angle_alpha   90.00
_cell.angle_beta   90.00
_cell.angle_gamma   90.00
#
_symmetry.space_group_name_H-M   'P 1'
#
loop_
_entity.id
_entity.type
_entity.pdbx_description
1 polymer ?
#
loop_
_entity_poly.entity_id
_entity_poly.type
_entity_poly.pdbx_seq_one_letter_code
_entity_poly.pdbx_strand_id
1 'polypeptide(L)'
;MALTAKQRRFVDEYLVDLNATQAAIRAGYSAKTAAAVGHENLKKPDIAAAVQERQAKAAERAQITVDNVIAGLALEARREGEGTSHAARVSAWAALGKHLGMFKDKVEVSGPDGGPIEVSDARKRIAGRIAKLSAGSRQGGSSGGSDDG
;
A
#
# COMPACT_ATOMS: atom_id res chain seq x y z
N MET A 1 23.21 4.73 -15.93
CA MET A 1 23.77 4.80 -17.31
C MET A 1 23.12 5.98 -18.03
N ALA A 2 23.56 6.35 -19.24
CA ALA A 2 22.89 7.40 -20.00
C ALA A 2 21.59 6.88 -20.65
N LEU A 3 20.50 7.65 -20.58
CA LEU A 3 19.22 7.29 -21.21
C LEU A 3 19.37 7.17 -22.73
N THR A 4 18.74 6.17 -23.34
CA THR A 4 18.63 6.07 -24.80
C THR A 4 17.68 7.14 -25.37
N ALA A 5 17.72 7.37 -26.69
CA ALA A 5 16.85 8.35 -27.35
C ALA A 5 15.35 8.06 -27.14
N LYS A 6 14.92 6.79 -27.24
CA LYS A 6 13.52 6.39 -26.98
C LYS A 6 13.12 6.58 -25.51
N GLN A 7 14.03 6.29 -24.58
CA GLN A 7 13.75 6.50 -23.15
C GLN A 7 13.65 7.98 -22.81
N ARG A 8 14.52 8.84 -23.37
CA ARG A 8 14.40 10.29 -23.21
C ARG A 8 13.05 10.80 -23.72
N ARG A 9 12.66 10.37 -24.94
CA ARG A 9 11.35 10.73 -25.49
C ARG A 9 10.20 10.22 -24.64
N PHE A 10 10.29 9.00 -24.10
CA PHE A 10 9.30 8.49 -23.16
C PHE A 10 9.15 9.38 -21.92
N VAL A 11 10.27 9.84 -21.34
CA VAL A 11 10.23 10.77 -20.19
C VAL A 11 9.57 12.09 -20.59
N ASP A 12 9.92 12.68 -21.74
CA ASP A 12 9.29 13.91 -22.24
C ASP A 12 7.77 13.74 -22.36
N GLU A 13 7.33 12.66 -23.02
CA GLU A 13 5.93 12.39 -23.31
C GLU A 13 5.13 12.00 -22.06
N TYR A 14 5.75 11.33 -21.09
CA TYR A 14 5.11 10.96 -19.83
C TYR A 14 4.81 12.18 -18.97
N LEU A 15 5.67 13.20 -18.98
CA LEU A 15 5.49 14.40 -18.18
C LEU A 15 4.38 15.33 -18.69
N VAL A 16 3.82 15.06 -19.88
CA VAL A 16 2.69 15.82 -20.43
C VAL A 16 1.37 15.46 -19.73
N ASP A 17 1.10 14.17 -19.54
CA ASP A 17 -0.21 13.66 -19.10
C ASP A 17 -0.13 12.56 -18.02
N LEU A 18 1.08 12.19 -17.59
CA LEU A 18 1.37 11.10 -16.66
C LEU A 18 0.76 9.74 -17.10
N ASN A 19 0.56 9.55 -18.41
CA ASN A 19 0.04 8.32 -18.98
C ASN A 19 1.16 7.47 -19.57
N ALA A 20 1.56 6.42 -18.86
CA ALA A 20 2.68 5.56 -19.25
C ALA A 20 2.48 4.88 -20.61
N THR A 21 1.26 4.40 -20.89
CA THR A 21 0.95 3.71 -22.14
C THR A 21 1.03 4.68 -23.32
N GLN A 22 0.41 5.85 -23.21
CA GLN A 22 0.42 6.85 -24.27
C GLN A 22 1.80 7.44 -24.49
N ALA A 23 2.56 7.66 -23.42
CA ALA A 23 3.95 8.08 -23.51
C ALA A 23 4.82 7.07 -24.26
N ALA A 24 4.61 5.77 -24.03
CA ALA A 24 5.31 4.73 -24.78
C ALA A 24 4.93 4.72 -26.27
N ILE A 25 3.66 4.89 -26.61
CA ILE A 25 3.22 5.00 -28.01
C ILE A 25 3.90 6.20 -28.69
N ARG A 26 3.83 7.39 -28.07
CA ARG A 26 4.42 8.63 -28.61
C ARG A 26 5.95 8.59 -28.69
N ALA A 27 6.59 7.83 -27.79
CA ALA A 27 8.03 7.58 -27.83
C ALA A 27 8.47 6.55 -28.89
N GLY A 28 7.54 5.99 -29.67
CA GLY A 28 7.82 5.08 -30.77
C GLY A 28 8.04 3.63 -30.34
N TYR A 29 7.41 3.21 -29.24
CA TYR A 29 7.23 1.79 -28.92
C TYR A 29 6.01 1.21 -29.64
N SER A 30 5.97 -0.11 -29.82
CA SER A 30 4.83 -0.77 -30.47
C SER A 30 3.57 -0.58 -29.64
N ALA A 31 2.47 -0.16 -30.28
CA ALA A 31 1.18 0.00 -29.61
C ALA A 31 0.71 -1.28 -28.91
N LYS A 32 1.06 -2.46 -29.48
CA LYS A 32 0.71 -3.76 -28.90
C LYS A 32 1.39 -4.02 -27.54
N THR A 33 2.57 -3.44 -27.30
CA THR A 33 3.36 -3.66 -26.08
C THR A 33 3.51 -2.41 -25.23
N ALA A 34 2.97 -1.27 -25.65
CA ALA A 34 3.17 0.04 -25.03
C ALA A 34 2.75 0.09 -23.56
N ALA A 35 1.67 -0.60 -23.18
CA ALA A 35 1.24 -0.65 -21.78
C ALA A 35 2.29 -1.33 -20.89
N ALA A 36 2.73 -2.54 -21.28
CA ALA A 36 3.75 -3.28 -20.55
C ALA A 36 5.09 -2.50 -20.51
N VAL A 37 5.52 -1.98 -21.66
CA VAL A 37 6.78 -1.22 -21.77
C VAL A 37 6.72 0.07 -20.96
N GLY A 38 5.60 0.78 -20.95
CA GLY A 38 5.42 2.00 -20.17
C GLY A 38 5.59 1.73 -18.67
N HIS A 39 4.93 0.69 -18.15
CA HIS A 39 5.09 0.29 -16.75
C HIS A 39 6.51 -0.21 -16.43
N GLU A 40 7.14 -0.97 -17.33
CA GLU A 40 8.52 -1.42 -17.17
C GLU A 40 9.49 -0.24 -17.15
N ASN A 41 9.31 0.72 -18.05
CA ASN A 41 10.16 1.92 -18.11
C ASN A 41 10.08 2.73 -16.83
N LEU A 42 8.89 2.89 -16.22
CA LEU A 42 8.76 3.59 -14.95
C LEU A 42 9.45 2.88 -13.77
N LYS A 43 9.73 1.56 -13.87
CA LYS A 43 10.48 0.80 -12.86
C LYS A 43 12.00 0.86 -13.06
N LYS A 44 12.48 1.32 -14.22
CA LYS A 44 13.93 1.41 -14.49
C LYS A 44 14.52 2.59 -13.74
N PRO A 45 15.56 2.39 -12.89
CA PRO A 45 16.10 3.46 -12.03
C PRO A 45 16.51 4.72 -12.81
N ASP A 46 17.21 4.57 -13.94
CA ASP A 46 17.68 5.71 -14.75
C ASP A 46 16.49 6.54 -15.32
N ILE A 47 15.38 5.89 -15.69
CA ILE A 47 14.19 6.56 -16.23
C ILE A 47 13.41 7.22 -15.09
N ALA A 48 13.20 6.51 -13.99
CA ALA A 48 12.52 7.03 -12.81
C ALA A 48 13.23 8.27 -12.26
N ALA A 49 14.56 8.23 -12.16
CA ALA A 49 15.38 9.36 -11.75
C ALA A 49 15.21 10.57 -12.70
N ALA A 50 15.20 10.35 -14.01
CA ALA A 50 15.00 11.43 -14.98
C ALA A 50 13.59 12.04 -14.95
N VAL A 51 12.55 11.23 -14.70
CA VAL A 51 11.19 11.72 -14.46
C VAL A 51 11.17 12.60 -13.21
N GLN A 52 11.74 12.12 -12.10
CA GLN A 52 11.79 12.86 -10.83
C GLN A 52 12.56 14.18 -10.96
N GLU A 53 13.74 14.16 -11.58
CA GLU A 53 14.55 15.36 -11.80
C GLU A 53 13.79 16.43 -12.59
N ARG A 54 13.08 16.03 -13.65
CA ARG A 54 12.32 16.98 -14.47
C ARG A 54 11.05 17.47 -13.80
N GLN A 55 10.37 16.63 -13.01
CA GLN A 55 9.26 17.08 -12.17
C GLN A 55 9.73 18.09 -11.13
N ALA A 56 10.87 17.85 -10.48
CA ALA A 56 11.46 18.79 -9.53
C ALA A 56 11.80 20.13 -10.19
N LYS A 57 12.44 20.12 -11.37
CA LYS A 57 12.70 21.33 -12.15
C LYS A 57 11.43 22.06 -12.58
N ALA A 58 10.37 21.33 -12.94
CA ALA A 58 9.09 21.95 -13.27
C ALA A 58 8.43 22.60 -12.05
N ALA A 59 8.48 21.95 -10.89
CA ALA A 59 7.99 22.49 -9.62
C ALA A 59 8.78 23.75 -9.20
N GLU A 60 10.11 23.73 -9.33
CA GLU A 60 10.99 24.88 -9.09
C GLU A 60 10.63 26.06 -9.99
N ARG A 61 10.48 25.82 -11.30
CA ARG A 61 10.06 26.86 -12.27
C ARG A 61 8.69 27.44 -11.95
N ALA A 62 7.76 26.62 -11.47
CA ALA A 62 6.43 27.04 -11.07
C ALA A 62 6.39 27.66 -9.66
N GLN A 63 7.52 27.66 -8.93
CA GLN A 63 7.62 28.08 -7.53
C GLN A 63 6.60 27.36 -6.62
N ILE A 64 6.30 26.09 -6.94
CA ILE A 64 5.37 25.26 -6.17
C ILE A 64 6.19 24.40 -5.20
N THR A 65 6.07 24.69 -3.91
CA THR A 65 6.63 23.89 -2.82
C THR A 65 5.54 23.07 -2.11
N VAL A 66 5.94 22.15 -1.24
CA VAL A 66 5.02 21.41 -0.36
C VAL A 66 4.19 22.39 0.48
N ASP A 67 4.81 23.44 1.00
CA ASP A 67 4.12 24.47 1.79
C ASP A 67 3.05 25.20 0.97
N ASN A 68 3.33 25.51 -0.30
CA ASN A 68 2.33 26.13 -1.19
C ASN A 68 1.12 25.21 -1.40
N VAL A 69 1.35 23.91 -1.61
CA VAL A 69 0.27 22.93 -1.80
C VAL A 69 -0.56 22.78 -0.52
N ILE A 70 0.09 22.68 0.64
CA ILE A 70 -0.59 22.60 1.95
C ILE A 70 -1.42 23.86 2.19
N ALA A 71 -0.85 25.05 1.95
CA ALA A 71 -1.56 26.31 2.12
C ALA A 71 -2.78 26.41 1.21
N GLY A 72 -2.66 26.03 -0.07
CA GLY A 72 -3.77 26.00 -1.02
C GLY A 72 -4.88 25.03 -0.62
N LEU A 73 -4.52 23.81 -0.22
CA LEU A 73 -5.48 22.82 0.27
C LEU A 73 -6.17 23.30 1.56
N ALA A 74 -5.45 23.91 2.50
CA ALA A 74 -6.03 24.44 3.73
C ALA A 74 -7.00 25.59 3.45
N LEU A 75 -6.71 26.43 2.45
CA LEU A 75 -7.60 27.49 2.00
C LEU A 75 -8.88 26.91 1.42
N GLU A 76 -8.79 25.94 0.49
CA GLU A 76 -9.97 25.30 -0.09
C GLU A 76 -10.77 24.54 0.98
N ALA A 77 -10.10 23.82 1.88
CA ALA A 77 -10.72 23.06 2.97
C ALA A 77 -11.58 23.92 3.93
N ARG A 78 -11.23 25.20 4.09
CA ARG A 78 -11.93 26.17 4.95
C ARG A 78 -12.87 27.10 4.16
N ARG A 79 -12.96 26.95 2.84
CA ARG A 79 -13.70 27.87 1.98
C ARG A 79 -15.20 27.67 2.10
N GLU A 80 -15.90 28.67 2.60
CA GLU A 80 -17.37 28.68 2.76
C GLU A 80 -18.01 29.77 1.89
N GLY A 81 -19.33 29.66 1.67
CA GLY A 81 -20.11 30.63 0.90
C GLY A 81 -20.64 30.10 -0.44
N GLU A 82 -21.30 31.00 -1.17
CA GLU A 82 -21.91 30.72 -2.48
C GLU A 82 -20.85 30.30 -3.50
N GLY A 83 -21.17 29.28 -4.31
CA GLY A 83 -20.26 28.73 -5.32
C GLY A 83 -19.17 27.80 -4.78
N THR A 84 -19.18 27.47 -3.48
CA THR A 84 -18.24 26.49 -2.91
C THR A 84 -18.76 25.05 -3.04
N SER A 85 -17.84 24.08 -3.06
CA SER A 85 -18.17 22.66 -3.12
C SER A 85 -17.82 21.95 -1.81
N HIS A 86 -18.82 21.37 -1.15
CA HIS A 86 -18.60 20.51 0.02
C HIS A 86 -17.65 19.35 -0.30
N ALA A 87 -17.74 18.78 -1.51
CA ALA A 87 -16.89 17.68 -1.95
C ALA A 87 -15.42 18.13 -2.10
N ALA A 88 -15.18 19.34 -2.60
CA ALA A 88 -13.83 19.90 -2.68
C ALA A 88 -13.22 20.07 -1.27
N ARG A 89 -14.00 20.59 -0.32
CA ARG A 89 -13.56 20.73 1.09
C ARG A 89 -13.19 19.41 1.73
N VAL A 90 -14.07 18.40 1.62
CA VAL A 90 -13.84 17.06 2.18
C VAL A 90 -12.59 16.44 1.55
N SER A 91 -12.42 16.59 0.23
CA SER A 91 -11.25 16.07 -0.48
C SER A 91 -9.96 16.75 -0.02
N ALA A 92 -9.98 18.07 0.19
CA ALA A 92 -8.83 18.83 0.68
C ALA A 92 -8.46 18.41 2.11
N TRP A 93 -9.43 18.26 3.02
CA TRP A 93 -9.19 17.75 4.38
C TRP A 93 -8.63 16.32 4.37
N ALA A 94 -9.16 15.44 3.51
CA ALA A 94 -8.64 14.09 3.37
C ALA A 94 -7.18 14.08 2.87
N ALA A 95 -6.84 14.93 1.89
CA ALA A 95 -5.47 15.06 1.40
C ALA A 95 -4.50 15.56 2.50
N LEU A 96 -4.91 16.57 3.27
CA LEU A 96 -4.14 17.08 4.41
C LEU A 96 -3.94 16.00 5.48
N GLY A 97 -4.99 15.26 5.85
CA GLY A 97 -4.87 14.17 6.82
C GLY A 97 -3.94 13.04 6.34
N LYS A 98 -3.95 12.71 5.05
CA LYS A 98 -3.02 11.74 4.46
C LYS A 98 -1.57 12.24 4.55
N HIS A 99 -1.32 13.50 4.22
CA HIS A 99 0.01 14.11 4.33
C HIS A 99 0.55 14.06 5.78
N LEU A 100 -0.32 14.26 6.77
CA LEU A 100 0.01 14.18 8.19
C LEU A 100 0.12 12.74 8.72
N GLY A 101 -0.06 11.72 7.88
CA GLY A 101 -0.02 10.32 8.29
C GLY A 101 -1.20 9.87 9.16
N MET A 102 -2.32 10.60 9.12
CA MET A 102 -3.52 10.27 9.93
C MET A 102 -4.25 9.02 9.44
N PHE A 103 -4.05 8.64 8.17
CA PHE A 103 -4.64 7.45 7.58
C PHE A 103 -3.54 6.43 7.29
N LYS A 104 -3.72 5.20 7.79
CA LYS A 104 -2.85 4.07 7.45
C LYS A 104 -3.56 3.22 6.40
N ASP A 105 -2.91 3.02 5.26
CA ASP A 105 -3.50 2.24 4.16
C ASP A 105 -3.49 0.73 4.43
N LYS A 106 -2.53 0.24 5.25
CA LYS A 106 -2.44 -1.18 5.63
C LYS A 106 -1.78 -1.32 7.01
N VAL A 107 -2.45 -2.02 7.92
CA VAL A 107 -1.86 -2.51 9.18
C VAL A 107 -1.57 -3.98 9.00
N GLU A 108 -0.30 -4.36 9.00
CA GLU A 108 0.07 -5.78 9.03
C GLU A 108 -0.11 -6.30 10.46
N VAL A 109 -1.11 -7.14 10.65
CA VAL A 109 -1.35 -7.84 11.92
C VAL A 109 -0.55 -9.13 11.87
N SER A 110 0.39 -9.28 12.79
CA SER A 110 1.18 -10.48 13.00
C SER A 110 0.97 -11.02 14.42
N GLY A 111 1.29 -12.29 14.63
CA GLY A 111 1.36 -12.88 15.96
C GLY A 111 2.56 -12.35 16.76
N PRO A 112 2.75 -12.84 18.01
CA PRO A 112 3.94 -12.53 18.79
C PRO A 112 5.22 -12.70 17.97
N ASP A 113 6.14 -11.74 18.09
CA ASP A 113 7.43 -11.72 17.39
C ASP A 113 7.35 -11.75 15.84
N GLY A 114 6.24 -11.27 15.26
CA GLY A 114 6.06 -11.26 13.80
C GLY A 114 5.64 -12.61 13.23
N GLY A 115 5.32 -13.58 14.09
CA GLY A 115 4.93 -14.94 13.70
C GLY A 115 3.54 -15.01 13.04
N PRO A 116 3.20 -16.18 12.45
CA PRO A 116 1.87 -16.43 11.91
C PRO A 116 0.77 -16.21 12.96
N ILE A 117 -0.40 -15.74 12.51
CA ILE A 117 -1.57 -15.64 13.39
C ILE A 117 -2.07 -17.06 13.69
N GLU A 118 -1.93 -17.48 14.94
CA GLU A 118 -2.48 -18.74 15.44
C GLU A 118 -4.01 -18.67 15.51
N VAL A 119 -4.68 -19.10 14.45
CA VAL A 119 -6.14 -19.24 14.46
C VAL A 119 -6.49 -20.54 15.19
N SER A 120 -6.91 -20.43 16.46
CA SER A 120 -7.34 -21.60 17.22
C SER A 120 -8.67 -22.14 16.69
N ASP A 121 -8.58 -23.17 15.84
CA ASP A 121 -9.73 -23.98 15.45
C ASP A 121 -10.53 -24.37 16.69
N ALA A 122 -11.76 -23.87 16.82
CA ALA A 122 -12.64 -24.24 17.91
C ALA A 122 -12.78 -25.77 18.03
N ARG A 123 -12.66 -26.48 16.91
CA ARG A 123 -12.60 -27.95 16.82
C ARG A 123 -11.39 -28.56 17.54
N LYS A 124 -10.19 -27.97 17.43
CA LYS A 124 -9.00 -28.44 18.18
C LYS A 124 -9.17 -28.25 19.69
N ARG A 125 -9.79 -27.14 20.11
CA ARG A 125 -10.08 -26.88 21.54
C ARG A 125 -11.13 -27.85 22.10
N ILE A 126 -12.17 -28.16 21.33
CA ILE A 126 -13.19 -29.16 21.70
C ILE A 126 -12.57 -30.56 21.74
N ALA A 127 -11.79 -30.95 20.74
CA ALA A 127 -11.11 -32.24 20.70
C ALA A 127 -10.15 -32.44 21.89
N GLY A 128 -9.36 -31.41 22.24
CA GLY A 128 -8.48 -31.44 23.41
C GLY A 128 -9.24 -31.58 24.73
N ARG A 129 -10.40 -30.93 24.87
CA ARG A 129 -11.27 -31.08 26.05
C ARG A 129 -11.89 -32.47 26.15
N ILE A 130 -12.36 -33.03 25.03
CA ILE A 130 -12.92 -34.39 24.98
C ILE A 130 -11.85 -35.43 25.35
N ALA A 131 -10.63 -35.31 24.83
CA ALA A 131 -9.52 -36.20 25.16
C ALA A 131 -9.12 -36.14 26.65
N LYS A 132 -9.17 -34.95 27.26
CA LYS A 132 -8.86 -34.78 28.69
C LYS A 132 -9.94 -35.37 29.60
N LEU A 133 -11.21 -35.28 29.18
CA LEU A 133 -12.35 -35.90 29.89
C LEU A 133 -12.35 -37.43 29.78
N SER A 134 -11.91 -38.00 28.64
CA SER A 134 -11.84 -39.46 28.47
C SER A 134 -10.64 -40.11 29.16
N ALA A 135 -9.56 -39.36 29.41
CA ALA A 135 -8.39 -39.86 30.14
C ALA A 135 -8.61 -39.89 31.68
N GLY A 136 -9.43 -38.99 32.21
CA GLY A 136 -9.71 -38.91 33.65
C GLY A 136 -10.56 -40.05 34.22
N SER A 137 -11.21 -40.85 33.39
CA SER A 137 -12.08 -41.96 33.83
C SER A 137 -11.38 -43.30 34.01
N ARG A 138 -10.05 -43.39 33.76
CA ARG A 138 -9.28 -44.66 33.87
C ARG A 138 -8.50 -44.85 35.18
N GLN A 139 -8.44 -43.85 36.06
CA GLN A 139 -7.89 -43.99 37.42
C GLN A 139 -9.04 -44.05 38.44
N GLY A 140 -9.70 -45.20 38.54
CA GLY A 140 -10.80 -45.40 39.49
C GLY A 140 -11.14 -46.86 39.76
N GLY A 141 -10.26 -47.80 39.47
CA GLY A 141 -10.54 -49.22 39.72
C GLY A 141 -9.28 -50.07 39.68
N SER A 142 -8.62 -50.23 40.84
CA SER A 142 -7.98 -51.48 41.30
C SER A 142 -7.06 -51.17 42.49
N SER A 143 -7.58 -51.38 43.70
CA SER A 143 -6.82 -51.57 44.95
C SER A 143 -7.61 -52.55 45.81
N GLY A 144 -7.08 -53.58 46.44
CA GLY A 144 -5.81 -54.28 46.34
C GLY A 144 -6.14 -55.78 46.46
N GLY A 145 -5.22 -56.68 46.14
CA GLY A 145 -4.05 -56.93 46.95
C GLY A 145 -4.17 -58.36 47.45
N SER A 146 -3.25 -59.19 46.99
CA SER A 146 -2.99 -60.58 47.36
C SER A 146 -2.78 -60.77 48.87
N ASP A 147 -2.89 -62.01 49.35
CA ASP A 147 -1.75 -62.72 49.92
C ASP A 147 -2.16 -64.12 50.45
N ASP A 148 -1.55 -65.12 49.81
CA ASP A 148 -1.00 -66.39 50.27
C ASP A 148 -1.50 -67.07 51.57
N GLY A 149 -1.85 -68.35 51.39
CA GLY A 149 -2.02 -69.40 52.40
C GLY A 149 -2.25 -70.75 51.76
#